data_AF-A0A9D5P1P8-F1
#
_entry.id   AF-A0A9D5P1P8-F1
#
_cell.length_a   1.000
_cell.length_b   1.000
_cell.length_c   1.000
_cell.angle_alpha   90.00
_cell.angle_beta   90.00
_cell.angle_gamma   90.00
#
_symmetry.space_group_name_H-M   'P 1'
#
loop_
_entity.id
_entity.type
_entity.pdbx_description
1 polymer ?
#
loop_
_entity_poly.entity_id
_entity_poly.type
_entity_poly.pdbx_seq_one_letter_code
_entity_poly.pdbx_strand_id
1 'polypeptide(L)'
;MATLSKAINKNLFDSILPSFGNPRVHIPVWDDSQKMFICDEFESNGGHRYYRGIRFCDRIVILEKVGLYHSWTYIDSIELYAFNGQKMELIQKRDYDKVFRNEAFIRQESEQMVKDYLTGVMKTQRICAPVEQIAAQASELINGCYKSFLDPDFNTRLIQILPKLEQR
;
A
#
# COMPACT_ATOMS: atom_id res chain seq x y z
N MET A 1 -22.51 -16.74 -39.75
CA MET A 1 -23.47 -16.81 -38.63
C MET A 1 -22.91 -17.74 -37.56
N ALA A 2 -22.15 -17.21 -36.59
CA ALA A 2 -21.73 -17.96 -35.42
C ALA A 2 -22.91 -17.98 -34.45
N THR A 3 -23.45 -19.17 -34.20
CA THR A 3 -24.73 -19.40 -33.53
C THR A 3 -24.73 -18.99 -32.06
N LEU A 4 -25.84 -18.40 -31.61
CA LEU A 4 -26.20 -18.01 -30.25
C LEU A 4 -25.80 -19.04 -29.16
N SER A 5 -25.80 -20.32 -29.53
CA SER A 5 -25.39 -21.46 -28.70
C SER A 5 -23.94 -21.43 -28.21
N LYS A 6 -23.02 -20.80 -28.96
CA LYS A 6 -21.60 -20.71 -28.56
C LYS A 6 -21.36 -19.65 -27.48
N ALA A 7 -22.22 -18.64 -27.38
CA ALA A 7 -22.15 -17.59 -26.35
C ALA A 7 -22.76 -18.04 -25.01
N ILE A 8 -23.81 -18.86 -25.04
CA ILE A 8 -24.49 -19.37 -23.83
C ILE A 8 -23.58 -20.39 -23.10
N ASN A 9 -22.88 -21.25 -23.84
CA ASN A 9 -22.05 -22.30 -23.25
C ASN A 9 -20.76 -21.80 -22.60
N LYS A 10 -20.17 -20.70 -23.09
CA LYS A 10 -18.99 -20.11 -22.45
C LYS A 10 -19.31 -19.65 -21.03
N ASN A 11 -20.43 -18.97 -20.83
CA ASN A 11 -20.79 -18.38 -19.54
C ASN A 11 -21.30 -19.41 -18.51
N LEU A 12 -21.96 -20.49 -18.93
CA LEU A 12 -22.56 -21.46 -18.00
C LEU A 12 -21.48 -22.31 -17.30
N PHE A 13 -20.53 -22.86 -18.04
CA PHE A 13 -19.48 -23.69 -17.44
C PHE A 13 -18.42 -22.85 -16.73
N ASP A 14 -18.08 -21.66 -17.23
CA ASP A 14 -17.16 -20.73 -16.56
C ASP A 14 -17.74 -20.19 -15.23
N SER A 15 -19.07 -20.18 -15.05
CA SER A 15 -19.71 -19.78 -13.79
C SER A 15 -19.84 -20.92 -12.76
N ILE A 16 -19.88 -22.18 -13.22
CA ILE A 16 -19.95 -23.37 -12.35
C ILE A 16 -18.55 -23.84 -11.96
N LEU A 17 -17.60 -23.76 -12.89
CA LEU A 17 -16.19 -24.12 -12.73
C LEU A 17 -15.34 -22.95 -13.25
N PRO A 18 -15.14 -21.88 -12.46
CA PRO A 18 -14.27 -20.80 -12.87
C PRO A 18 -12.87 -21.34 -13.17
N SER A 19 -12.23 -20.81 -14.21
CA SER A 19 -10.85 -21.15 -14.53
C SER A 19 -9.97 -20.95 -13.29
N PHE A 20 -9.31 -22.03 -12.87
CA PHE A 20 -8.35 -21.98 -11.78
C PHE A 20 -7.22 -21.04 -12.17
N GLY A 21 -6.97 -20.03 -11.34
CA GLY A 21 -6.04 -18.95 -11.68
C GLY A 21 -6.59 -18.01 -12.74
N ASN A 22 -7.65 -17.27 -12.39
CA ASN A 22 -7.86 -16.00 -13.08
C ASN A 22 -6.58 -15.16 -12.89
N PRO A 23 -5.99 -14.59 -13.96
CA PRO A 23 -4.96 -13.59 -13.79
C PRO A 23 -5.58 -12.50 -12.93
N ARG A 24 -5.15 -12.42 -11.67
CA ARG A 24 -5.49 -11.28 -10.84
C ARG A 24 -4.92 -10.08 -11.59
N VAL A 25 -5.80 -9.24 -12.11
CA VAL A 25 -5.41 -7.87 -12.41
C VAL A 25 -4.91 -7.33 -11.07
N HIS A 26 -3.72 -6.73 -11.02
CA HIS A 26 -3.12 -6.17 -9.79
C HIS A 26 -2.46 -7.17 -8.81
N ILE A 27 -1.80 -8.24 -9.29
CA ILE A 27 -0.92 -9.03 -8.40
C ILE A 27 0.24 -8.13 -7.94
N PRO A 28 0.44 -7.94 -6.63
CA PRO A 28 1.58 -7.17 -6.16
C PRO A 28 2.87 -7.86 -6.49
N VAL A 29 3.81 -7.12 -7.05
CA VAL A 29 5.16 -7.60 -7.35
C VAL A 29 6.10 -7.04 -6.31
N TRP A 30 6.90 -7.90 -5.69
CA TRP A 30 7.95 -7.44 -4.79
C TRP A 30 9.08 -6.78 -5.58
N ASP A 31 9.44 -5.56 -5.19
CA ASP A 31 10.64 -4.87 -5.64
C ASP A 31 11.68 -4.87 -4.51
N ASP A 32 12.75 -5.63 -4.71
CA ASP A 32 13.82 -5.76 -3.72
C ASP A 32 14.69 -4.51 -3.59
N SER A 33 14.82 -3.71 -4.65
CA SER A 33 15.58 -2.45 -4.61
C SER A 33 14.85 -1.42 -3.76
N GLN A 34 13.52 -1.43 -3.85
CA GLN A 34 12.68 -0.50 -3.14
C GLN A 34 12.18 -1.05 -1.81
N LYS A 35 12.34 -2.34 -1.51
CA LYS A 35 11.80 -3.01 -0.31
C LYS A 35 10.30 -2.79 -0.11
N MET A 36 9.54 -2.91 -1.20
CA MET A 36 8.09 -2.70 -1.19
C MET A 36 7.41 -3.53 -2.26
N PHE A 37 6.08 -3.62 -2.17
CA PHE A 37 5.26 -4.18 -3.22
C PHE A 37 4.78 -3.11 -4.19
N ILE A 38 4.91 -3.39 -5.47
CA ILE A 38 4.35 -2.56 -6.53
C ILE A 38 3.00 -3.17 -6.92
N CYS A 39 1.96 -2.35 -6.87
CA CYS A 39 0.58 -2.68 -7.22
C CYS A 39 0.05 -1.64 -8.22
N ASP A 40 -1.05 -1.97 -8.89
CA ASP A 40 -1.84 -1.00 -9.67
C ASP A 40 -1.03 -0.20 -10.68
N GLU A 41 -0.16 -0.88 -11.44
CA GLU A 41 0.59 -0.25 -12.52
C GLU A 41 -0.34 0.12 -13.68
N PHE A 42 -0.34 1.38 -14.09
CA PHE A 42 -1.03 1.83 -15.29
C PHE A 42 -0.28 2.96 -16.00
N GLU A 43 -0.48 3.04 -17.31
CA GLU A 43 0.05 4.12 -18.16
C GLU A 43 -1.10 5.04 -18.58
N SER A 44 -0.94 6.34 -18.40
CA SER A 44 -1.92 7.34 -18.85
C SER A 44 -1.82 7.55 -20.36
N ASN A 45 -2.87 8.12 -20.96
CA ASN A 45 -2.87 8.47 -22.39
C ASN A 45 -1.73 9.46 -22.76
N GLY A 46 -1.14 10.15 -21.78
CA GLY A 46 0.01 11.04 -21.96
C GLY A 46 1.38 10.34 -21.85
N GLY A 47 1.41 9.00 -21.72
CA GLY A 47 2.64 8.22 -21.58
C GLY A 47 3.28 8.29 -20.18
N HIS A 48 2.54 8.74 -19.16
CA HIS A 48 3.02 8.73 -17.77
C HIS A 48 2.63 7.43 -17.11
N ARG A 49 3.59 6.79 -16.43
CA ARG A 49 3.35 5.55 -15.70
C ARG A 49 3.10 5.87 -14.23
N TYR A 50 2.17 5.15 -13.64
CA TYR A 50 1.84 5.28 -12.24
C TYR A 50 1.80 3.89 -11.61
N TYR A 51 2.16 3.83 -10.34
CA TYR A 51 2.01 2.63 -9.54
C TYR A 51 1.77 2.98 -8.08
N ARG A 52 1.30 1.99 -7.32
CA ARG A 52 1.16 2.08 -5.87
C ARG A 52 2.22 1.21 -5.20
N GLY A 53 3.08 1.83 -4.40
CA GLY A 53 4.05 1.14 -3.56
C GLY A 53 3.42 0.83 -2.20
N ILE A 54 3.51 -0.41 -1.72
CA ILE A 54 3.00 -0.81 -0.41
C ILE A 54 4.13 -1.36 0.45
N ARG A 55 4.28 -0.81 1.65
CA ARG A 55 5.16 -1.30 2.72
C ARG A 55 4.33 -1.52 3.97
N PHE A 56 4.67 -2.48 4.80
CA PHE A 56 3.90 -2.72 6.02
C PHE A 56 4.68 -3.46 7.09
N CYS A 57 4.23 -3.29 8.32
CA CYS A 57 4.62 -4.09 9.47
C CYS A 57 3.39 -4.78 10.09
N ASP A 58 3.44 -5.11 11.38
CA ASP A 58 2.32 -5.67 12.15
C ASP A 58 1.20 -4.70 12.43
N ARG A 59 1.48 -3.41 12.48
CA ARG A 59 0.52 -2.40 12.96
C ARG A 59 0.15 -1.37 11.92
N ILE A 60 1.06 -1.05 11.00
CA ILE A 60 0.88 0.01 10.02
C ILE A 60 1.21 -0.44 8.60
N VAL A 61 0.57 0.22 7.64
CA VAL A 61 0.82 0.08 6.20
C VAL A 61 1.08 1.48 5.63
N ILE A 62 2.14 1.60 4.85
CA ILE A 62 2.51 2.77 4.07
C ILE A 62 2.15 2.50 2.62
N LEU A 63 1.33 3.37 2.04
CA LEU A 63 1.00 3.34 0.62
C LEU A 63 1.55 4.61 -0.04
N GLU A 64 2.44 4.41 -1.00
CA GLU A 64 3.03 5.46 -1.84
C GLU A 64 2.30 5.48 -3.19
N LYS A 65 1.77 6.63 -3.61
CA LYS A 65 1.36 6.82 -5.01
C LYS A 65 2.49 7.47 -5.77
N VAL A 66 3.03 6.73 -6.74
CA VAL A 66 4.24 7.11 -7.45
C VAL A 66 3.93 7.31 -8.92
N GLY A 67 4.43 8.41 -9.48
CA GLY A 67 4.39 8.71 -10.90
C GLY A 67 5.78 8.69 -11.50
N LEU A 68 5.89 8.21 -12.74
CA LEU A 68 7.08 8.28 -13.58
C LEU A 68 6.80 9.21 -14.75
N TYR A 69 7.56 10.30 -14.81
CA TYR A 69 7.57 11.26 -15.91
C TYR A 69 8.91 11.17 -16.63
N HIS A 70 8.93 10.52 -17.80
CA HIS A 70 10.14 10.22 -18.56
C HIS A 70 11.26 9.62 -17.70
N SER A 71 12.29 10.39 -17.35
CA SER A 71 13.45 9.96 -16.56
C SER A 71 13.35 10.25 -15.06
N TRP A 72 12.23 10.82 -14.59
CA TRP A 72 12.07 11.24 -13.20
C TRP A 72 10.88 10.51 -12.54
N THR A 73 11.14 9.91 -11.37
CA THR A 73 10.12 9.37 -10.45
C THR A 73 9.76 10.37 -9.36
N TYR A 74 8.47 10.69 -9.23
CA TYR A 74 7.94 11.60 -8.21
C TYR A 74 6.88 10.90 -7.35
N ILE A 75 6.65 11.45 -6.16
CA ILE A 75 5.60 11.00 -5.26
C ILE A 75 4.42 11.98 -5.31
N ASP A 76 3.23 11.45 -5.50
CA ASP A 76 1.96 12.19 -5.50
C ASP A 76 1.34 12.22 -4.11
N SER A 77 1.40 11.11 -3.38
CA SER A 77 0.86 11.06 -2.01
C SER A 77 1.47 9.92 -1.20
N ILE A 78 1.48 10.12 0.11
CA ILE A 78 1.74 9.08 1.11
C ILE A 78 0.46 8.91 1.93
N GLU A 79 -0.01 7.67 2.02
CA GLU A 79 -1.13 7.27 2.85
C GLU A 79 -0.64 6.30 3.94
N LEU A 80 -1.01 6.57 5.19
CA LEU A 80 -0.75 5.68 6.30
C LEU A 80 -2.05 5.04 6.78
N TYR A 81 -2.00 3.72 6.92
CA TYR A 81 -3.07 2.93 7.49
C TYR A 81 -2.58 2.27 8.77
N ALA A 82 -3.47 2.15 9.75
CA ALA A 82 -3.24 1.36 10.96
C ALA A 82 -4.26 0.24 11.07
N PHE A 83 -3.84 -0.88 11.68
CA PHE A 83 -4.74 -1.97 12.04
C PHE A 83 -5.33 -1.72 13.42
N ASN A 84 -6.65 -1.59 13.50
CA ASN A 84 -7.37 -1.35 14.77
C ASN A 84 -7.84 -2.64 15.47
N GLY A 85 -7.31 -3.80 15.06
CA GLY A 85 -7.72 -5.12 15.56
C GLY A 85 -8.82 -5.80 14.74
N GLN A 86 -9.57 -5.06 13.92
CA GLN A 86 -10.64 -5.61 13.06
C GLN A 86 -10.45 -5.23 11.59
N LYS A 87 -10.15 -3.96 11.31
CA LYS A 87 -10.02 -3.43 9.96
C LYS A 87 -8.81 -2.50 9.85
N MET A 88 -8.39 -2.28 8.60
CA MET A 88 -7.41 -1.23 8.32
C MET A 88 -8.15 0.10 8.19
N GLU A 89 -7.65 1.11 8.88
CA GLU A 89 -8.19 2.46 8.83
C GLU A 89 -7.10 3.41 8.36
N LEU A 90 -7.46 4.35 7.47
CA LEU A 90 -6.58 5.43 7.07
C LEU A 90 -6.41 6.36 8.27
N ILE A 91 -5.19 6.47 8.79
CA ILE A 91 -4.87 7.33 9.91
C ILE A 91 -4.39 8.71 9.47
N GLN A 92 -3.66 8.78 8.36
CA GLN A 92 -3.13 10.03 7.84
C GLN A 92 -2.87 9.93 6.34
N LYS A 93 -3.04 11.04 5.62
CA LYS A 93 -2.74 11.19 4.20
C LYS A 93 -2.05 12.52 3.96
N ARG A 94 -1.00 12.52 3.15
CA ARG A 94 -0.32 13.73 2.66
C ARG A 94 -0.24 13.66 1.14
N ASP A 95 -0.73 14.72 0.51
CA ASP A 95 -0.64 14.91 -0.93
C ASP A 95 0.52 15.87 -1.23
N TYR A 96 1.24 15.61 -2.30
CA TYR A 96 2.42 16.36 -2.73
C TYR A 96 2.23 16.83 -4.17
N ASP A 97 2.77 18.00 -4.50
CA ASP A 97 2.83 18.46 -5.88
C ASP A 97 4.13 17.96 -6.54
N LYS A 98 4.12 16.69 -6.95
CA LYS A 98 5.19 16.03 -7.72
C LYS A 98 6.59 16.20 -7.13
N VAL A 99 6.74 15.84 -5.86
CA VAL A 99 8.03 15.89 -5.16
C VAL A 99 8.92 14.74 -5.60
N PHE A 100 10.24 14.97 -5.69
CA PHE A 100 11.18 13.91 -6.06
C PHE A 100 11.08 12.73 -5.09
N ARG A 101 10.91 11.52 -5.64
CA ARG A 101 10.81 10.32 -4.80
C ARG A 101 12.18 9.95 -4.25
N ASN A 102 12.34 10.08 -2.94
CA ASN A 102 13.54 9.70 -2.20
C ASN A 102 13.15 8.86 -0.99
N GLU A 103 13.82 7.74 -0.75
CA GLU A 103 13.54 6.85 0.38
C GLU A 103 13.67 7.56 1.74
N ALA A 104 14.74 8.35 1.92
CA ALA A 104 14.97 9.09 3.16
C ALA A 104 13.86 10.11 3.42
N PHE A 105 13.37 10.77 2.36
CA PHE A 105 12.23 11.67 2.43
C PHE A 105 10.95 10.94 2.83
N ILE A 106 10.62 9.83 2.14
CA ILE A 106 9.42 9.03 2.45
C ILE A 106 9.45 8.52 3.89
N ARG A 107 10.62 8.03 4.34
CA ARG A 107 10.80 7.51 5.69
C ARG A 107 10.61 8.60 6.74
N GLN A 108 11.23 9.76 6.54
CA GLN A 108 11.10 10.91 7.44
C GLN A 108 9.65 11.41 7.50
N GLU A 109 9.00 11.56 6.36
CA GLU A 109 7.60 12.00 6.28
C GLU A 109 6.66 11.01 6.95
N SER A 110 6.83 9.71 6.67
CA SER A 110 6.02 8.65 7.28
C SER A 110 6.22 8.59 8.80
N GLU A 111 7.45 8.75 9.28
CA GLU A 111 7.74 8.80 10.72
C GLU A 111 7.07 10.00 11.39
N GLN A 112 7.11 11.17 10.74
CA GLN A 112 6.41 12.35 11.24
C GLN A 112 4.90 12.14 11.27
N MET A 113 4.32 11.54 10.22
CA MET A 113 2.89 11.23 10.19
C MET A 113 2.47 10.26 11.31
N VAL A 114 3.29 9.25 11.64
CA VAL A 114 3.03 8.35 12.78
C VAL A 114 3.14 9.10 14.10
N LYS A 115 4.14 9.97 14.28
CA LYS A 115 4.28 10.80 15.49
C LYS A 115 3.06 11.70 15.70
N ASP A 116 2.59 12.36 14.64
CA ASP A 116 1.41 13.23 14.67
C ASP A 116 0.18 12.43 15.12
N TYR A 117 -0.03 11.24 14.53
CA TYR A 117 -1.13 10.34 14.89
C TYR A 117 -1.07 9.89 16.35
N LEU A 118 0.07 9.35 16.80
CA LEU A 118 0.26 8.88 18.18
C LEU A 118 0.03 10.02 19.20
N THR A 119 0.57 11.20 18.90
CA THR A 119 0.36 12.40 19.74
C THR A 119 -1.11 12.78 19.80
N GLY A 120 -1.83 12.71 18.67
CA GLY A 120 -3.26 12.95 18.60
C GLY A 120 -4.07 11.96 19.46
N VAL A 121 -3.76 10.66 19.35
CA VAL A 121 -4.43 9.62 20.14
C VAL A 121 -4.17 9.79 21.65
N MET A 122 -2.93 10.05 22.04
CA MET A 122 -2.56 10.26 23.45
C MET A 122 -3.27 11.47 24.06
N LYS A 123 -3.38 12.58 23.32
CA LYS A 123 -4.15 13.76 23.75
C LYS A 123 -5.61 13.42 23.98
N THR A 124 -6.24 12.68 23.06
CA THR A 124 -7.64 12.25 23.20
C THR A 124 -7.84 11.32 24.41
N GLN A 125 -6.90 10.42 24.66
CA GLN A 125 -6.94 9.47 25.78
C GLN A 125 -6.44 10.06 27.11
N ARG A 126 -5.98 11.32 27.12
CA ARG A 126 -5.38 12.01 28.28
C ARG A 126 -4.18 11.25 28.86
N ILE A 127 -3.43 10.57 28.02
CA ILE A 127 -2.21 9.86 28.38
C ILE A 127 -1.04 10.83 28.18
N CYS A 128 -0.21 11.00 29.21
CA CYS A 128 1.03 11.76 29.11
C CYS A 128 2.18 10.79 28.86
N ALA A 129 2.78 10.86 27.68
CA ALA A 129 4.00 10.12 27.35
C ALA A 129 5.11 11.10 26.94
N PRO A 130 6.38 10.82 27.28
CA PRO A 130 7.52 11.59 26.80
C PRO A 130 7.58 11.61 25.26
N VAL A 131 7.89 12.76 24.68
CA VAL A 131 8.03 12.94 23.22
C VAL A 131 9.08 11.99 22.64
N GLU A 132 10.14 11.72 23.40
CA GLU A 132 11.21 10.78 23.04
C GLU A 132 10.69 9.35 22.88
N GLN A 133 9.76 8.90 23.74
CA GLN A 133 9.17 7.57 23.64
C GLN A 133 8.26 7.46 22.41
N ILE A 134 7.47 8.51 22.12
CA ILE A 134 6.64 8.57 20.92
C ILE A 134 7.51 8.51 19.66
N ALA A 135 8.64 9.25 19.67
CA ALA A 135 9.56 9.28 18.55
C ALA A 135 10.25 7.92 18.33
N ALA A 136 10.72 7.29 19.40
CA ALA A 136 11.31 5.95 19.34
C ALA A 136 10.31 4.93 18.79
N GLN A 137 9.06 4.96 19.28
CA GLN A 137 8.01 4.05 18.82
C GLN A 137 7.66 4.28 17.36
N ALA A 138 7.55 5.53 16.91
CA ALA A 138 7.29 5.85 15.51
C ALA A 138 8.42 5.35 14.61
N SER A 139 9.67 5.59 14.99
CA SER A 139 10.83 5.10 14.22
C SER A 139 10.86 3.58 14.15
N GLU A 140 10.61 2.88 15.27
CA GLU A 140 10.52 1.42 15.29
C GLU A 140 9.44 0.88 14.33
N LEU A 141 8.25 1.47 14.34
CA LEU A 141 7.14 1.06 13.46
C LEU A 141 7.48 1.25 11.98
N ILE A 142 8.06 2.41 11.64
CA ILE A 142 8.48 2.71 10.27
C ILE A 142 9.60 1.78 9.83
N ASN A 143 10.62 1.57 10.66
CA ASN A 143 11.72 0.65 10.35
C ASN A 143 11.20 -0.78 10.13
N GLY A 144 10.21 -1.19 10.91
CA GLY A 144 9.51 -2.46 10.74
C GLY A 144 8.76 -2.59 9.40
N CYS A 145 8.51 -1.51 8.66
CA CYS A 145 7.92 -1.56 7.32
C CYS A 145 8.96 -1.80 6.21
N TYR A 146 10.24 -1.52 6.47
CA TYR A 146 11.35 -1.72 5.52
C TYR A 146 12.01 -3.08 5.73
N LYS A 147 11.19 -4.14 5.76
CA LYS A 147 11.64 -5.52 5.96
C LYS A 147 12.01 -6.21 4.66
N SER A 148 12.70 -7.35 4.78
CA SER A 148 13.01 -8.24 3.66
C SER A 148 11.81 -9.10 3.27
N PHE A 149 11.71 -9.45 1.99
CA PHE A 149 10.72 -10.38 1.43
C PHE A 149 10.71 -11.76 2.10
N LEU A 150 11.85 -12.17 2.67
CA LEU A 150 12.02 -13.49 3.28
C LEU A 150 11.39 -13.63 4.68
N ASP A 151 10.67 -12.61 5.17
CA ASP A 151 9.96 -12.68 6.43
C ASP A 151 8.81 -13.71 6.31
N PRO A 152 8.73 -14.76 7.17
CA PRO A 152 7.76 -15.85 7.03
C PRO A 152 6.29 -15.40 7.10
N ASP A 153 6.00 -14.25 7.72
CA ASP A 153 4.65 -13.72 7.90
C ASP A 153 4.10 -12.96 6.66
N PHE A 154 4.93 -12.82 5.64
CA PHE A 154 4.76 -11.86 4.56
C PHE A 154 3.59 -12.17 3.62
N ASN A 155 3.47 -13.43 3.17
CA ASN A 155 2.40 -13.86 2.26
C ASN A 155 1.00 -13.75 2.90
N THR A 156 0.88 -14.10 4.18
CA THR A 156 -0.40 -14.07 4.91
C THR A 156 -0.92 -12.64 5.07
N ARG A 157 -0.02 -11.69 5.37
CA ARG A 157 -0.40 -10.29 5.61
C ARG A 157 -0.73 -9.56 4.32
N LEU A 158 0.02 -9.81 3.25
CA LEU A 158 -0.28 -9.23 1.94
C LEU A 158 -1.71 -9.60 1.50
N ILE A 159 -2.12 -10.86 1.63
CA ILE A 159 -3.47 -11.32 1.27
C ILE A 159 -4.56 -10.60 2.08
N GLN A 160 -4.28 -10.18 3.32
CA GLN A 160 -5.24 -9.42 4.13
C GLN A 160 -5.27 -7.92 3.81
N ILE A 161 -4.15 -7.39 3.32
CA ILE A 161 -3.97 -5.96 3.03
C ILE A 161 -4.58 -5.59 1.69
N LEU A 162 -4.29 -6.36 0.62
CA LEU A 162 -4.70 -6.00 -0.74
C LEU A 162 -6.21 -5.80 -0.93
N PRO A 163 -7.09 -6.71 -0.47
CA PRO A 163 -8.52 -6.54 -0.69
C PRO A 163 -9.06 -5.26 -0.04
N LYS A 164 -8.41 -4.80 1.03
CA LYS A 164 -8.79 -3.57 1.75
C LYS A 164 -8.31 -2.30 1.05
N LEU A 165 -7.26 -2.39 0.25
CA LEU A 165 -6.74 -1.27 -0.55
C LEU A 165 -7.42 -1.17 -1.92
N GLU A 166 -7.87 -2.30 -2.46
CA GLU A 166 -8.63 -2.38 -3.72
C GLU A 166 -10.09 -1.93 -3.59
N GLN A 167 -10.70 -1.99 -2.39
CA GLN A 167 -12.09 -1.59 -2.12
C GLN A 167 -12.35 -0.06 -2.09
N ARG A 168 -11.48 0.74 -2.71
CA ARG A 168 -11.61 2.21 -2.78
C ARG A 168 -11.93 2.72 -4.17
#